data_AF-A0A534PV37-F1
#
_entry.id   AF-A0A534PV37-F1
#
_cell.length_a   1.000
_cell.length_b   1.000
_cell.length_c   1.000
_cell.angle_alpha   90.00
_cell.angle_beta   90.00
_cell.angle_gamma   90.00
#
_symmetry.space_group_name_H-M   'P 1'
#
loop_
_entity.id
_entity.type
_entity.pdbx_description
1 polymer ?
#
loop_
_entity_poly.entity_id
_entity_poly.type
_entity_poly.pdbx_seq_one_letter_code
_entity_poly.pdbx_strand_id
1 'polypeptide(L)'
;MDFSIPDPVRELQGRFREFVKASVMPLEPRLGEKWSALEPALRSVRAHAKATGLWAPFLPRSLGGLELPLEQFALVSEELGRSPLGHYCVNGQAPDVGNMELLLQ
;
A
#
# COMPACT_ATOMS: atom_id res chain seq x y z
N MET A 1 -21.34 -20.21 -6.04
CA MET A 1 -20.13 -19.38 -6.23
C MET A 1 -19.51 -19.22 -4.87
N ASP A 2 -18.22 -19.51 -4.74
CA ASP A 2 -17.49 -19.42 -3.47
C ASP A 2 -16.78 -18.07 -3.40
N PHE A 3 -17.01 -17.32 -2.33
CA PHE A 3 -16.43 -16.00 -2.07
C PHE A 3 -15.49 -16.02 -0.85
N SER A 4 -15.12 -17.21 -0.38
CA SER A 4 -14.18 -17.34 0.72
C SER A 4 -12.82 -16.75 0.33
N ILE A 5 -12.26 -15.92 1.23
CA ILE A 5 -10.91 -15.37 1.05
C ILE A 5 -9.90 -16.47 1.43
N PRO A 6 -8.92 -16.82 0.60
CA PRO A 6 -7.89 -17.79 0.96
C PRO A 6 -7.05 -17.31 2.16
N ASP A 7 -6.64 -18.24 3.02
CA ASP A 7 -5.89 -17.89 4.24
C ASP A 7 -4.60 -17.09 4.01
N PRO A 8 -3.78 -17.36 2.96
CA PRO A 8 -2.61 -16.52 2.66
C PRO A 8 -2.97 -15.05 2.36
N VAL A 9 -4.13 -14.82 1.73
CA VAL A 9 -4.62 -13.47 1.42
C VAL A 9 -5.13 -12.79 2.69
N ARG A 10 -5.75 -13.55 3.60
CA ARG A 10 -6.23 -13.07 4.89
C ARG A 10 -5.08 -12.64 5.80
N GLU A 11 -3.99 -13.40 5.82
CA GLU A 11 -2.76 -13.04 6.52
C GLU A 11 -2.14 -11.76 5.93
N LEU A 12 -2.10 -11.66 4.61
CA LEU A 12 -1.60 -10.46 3.92
C LEU A 12 -2.43 -9.22 4.26
N GLN A 13 -3.77 -9.33 4.23
CA GLN A 13 -4.67 -8.27 4.71
C GLN A 13 -4.33 -7.84 6.14
N GLY A 14 -4.08 -8.81 7.04
CA GLY A 14 -3.68 -8.53 8.42
C GLY A 14 -2.40 -7.70 8.51
N ARG A 15 -1.39 -8.02 7.68
CA ARG A 15 -0.14 -7.25 7.61
C ARG A 15 -0.36 -5.81 7.14
N PHE A 16 -1.17 -5.62 6.09
CA PHE A 16 -1.50 -4.26 5.60
C PHE A 16 -2.32 -3.48 6.62
N ARG A 17 -3.29 -4.11 7.28
CA ARG A 17 -4.08 -3.49 8.36
C ARG A 17 -3.18 -2.99 9.48
N GLU A 18 -2.25 -3.81 9.96
CA GLU A 18 -1.35 -3.41 11.03
C GLU A 18 -0.38 -2.32 10.56
N PHE A 19 0.15 -2.42 9.35
CA PHE A 19 0.97 -1.36 8.75
C PHE A 19 0.23 -0.01 8.68
N VAL A 20 -1.01 0.00 8.19
CA VAL A 20 -1.83 1.21 8.10
C VAL A 20 -2.08 1.79 9.49
N LYS A 21 -2.50 0.95 10.45
CA LYS A 21 -2.80 1.37 11.81
C LYS A 21 -1.57 1.91 12.54
N ALA A 22 -0.44 1.22 12.47
CA ALA A 22 0.74 1.53 13.26
C ALA A 22 1.64 2.60 12.62
N SER A 23 1.70 2.65 11.28
CA SER A 23 2.66 3.51 10.55
C SER A 23 2.00 4.66 9.80
N VAL A 24 0.77 4.49 9.29
CA VAL A 24 0.14 5.46 8.40
C VAL A 24 -0.83 6.39 9.15
N MET A 25 -1.79 5.82 9.87
CA MET A 25 -2.81 6.57 10.61
C MET A 25 -2.24 7.65 11.56
N PRO A 26 -1.11 7.43 12.26
CA PRO A 26 -0.51 8.48 13.09
C PRO A 26 -0.10 9.75 12.34
N LEU A 27 0.02 9.70 11.01
CA LEU A 27 0.35 10.85 10.17
C LEU A 27 -0.90 11.63 9.70
N GLU A 28 -2.11 11.10 9.86
CA GLU A 28 -3.34 11.76 9.40
C GLU A 28 -3.57 13.15 10.00
N PRO A 29 -3.32 13.41 11.30
CA PRO A 29 -3.47 14.76 11.86
C PRO A 29 -2.61 15.82 11.17
N ARG A 30 -1.58 15.39 10.43
CA ARG A 30 -0.60 16.24 9.74
C ARG A 30 -0.97 16.55 8.28
N LEU A 31 -2.10 16.03 7.78
CA LEU A 31 -2.53 16.24 6.38
C LEU A 31 -2.73 17.72 6.00
N GLY A 32 -3.02 18.58 6.96
CA GLY A 32 -3.14 20.03 6.75
C GLY A 32 -1.81 20.78 6.72
N GLU A 33 -0.70 20.11 7.04
CA GLU A 33 0.63 20.73 7.00
C GLU A 33 1.09 20.98 5.56
N LYS A 34 2.07 21.88 5.39
CA LYS A 34 2.77 22.01 4.12
C LYS A 34 3.44 20.69 3.76
N TRP A 35 3.43 20.35 2.47
CA TRP A 35 4.05 19.12 1.97
C TRP A 35 5.49 18.94 2.47
N SER A 36 6.31 19.98 2.44
CA SER A 36 7.72 19.92 2.89
C SER A 36 7.90 19.52 4.36
N ALA A 37 6.88 19.70 5.21
CA ALA A 37 6.91 19.27 6.60
C ALA A 37 6.45 17.80 6.78
N LEU A 38 5.49 17.36 5.96
CA LEU A 38 4.91 16.01 6.00
C LEU A 38 5.78 14.99 5.24
N GLU A 39 6.38 15.39 4.13
CA GLU A 39 7.13 14.53 3.21
C GLU A 39 8.21 13.69 3.90
N PRO A 40 9.05 14.20 4.83
CA PRO A 40 10.07 13.38 5.47
C PRO A 40 9.49 12.20 6.28
N ALA A 41 8.33 12.41 6.94
CA ALA A 41 7.65 11.36 7.67
C ALA A 41 7.06 10.32 6.72
N LEU A 42 6.41 10.77 5.63
CA LEU A 42 5.91 9.87 4.59
C LEU A 42 7.03 9.07 3.92
N ARG A 43 8.20 9.67 3.67
CA ARG A 43 9.38 8.97 3.13
C ARG A 43 9.85 7.87 4.07
N SER A 44 9.81 8.11 5.38
CA SER A 44 10.18 7.12 6.40
C SER A 44 9.20 5.94 6.39
N VAL A 45 7.90 6.21 6.31
CA VAL A 45 6.86 5.17 6.21
C VAL A 45 6.97 4.38 4.89
N ARG A 46 7.26 5.05 3.78
CA ARG A 46 7.51 4.41 2.48
C ARG A 46 8.74 3.49 2.52
N ALA A 47 9.82 3.93 3.18
CA ALA A 47 11.00 3.09 3.39
C ALA A 47 10.67 1.85 4.25
N HIS A 48 9.85 2.02 5.29
CA HIS A 48 9.36 0.90 6.09
C HIS A 48 8.54 -0.09 5.26
N ALA A 49 7.57 0.39 4.46
CA ALA A 49 6.78 -0.46 3.57
C ALA A 49 7.66 -1.30 2.62
N LYS A 50 8.71 -0.69 2.08
CA LYS A 50 9.68 -1.39 1.23
C LYS A 50 10.49 -2.43 2.00
N ALA A 51 10.97 -2.10 3.20
CA ALA A 51 11.71 -3.03 4.05
C ALA A 51 10.87 -4.23 4.52
N THR A 52 9.55 -4.07 4.66
CA THR A 52 8.63 -5.13 5.08
C THR A 52 7.93 -5.85 3.93
N GLY A 53 8.33 -5.59 2.68
CA GLY A 53 7.77 -6.25 1.50
C GLY A 53 6.30 -5.90 1.21
N LEU A 54 5.87 -4.69 1.58
CA LEU A 54 4.52 -4.16 1.32
C LEU A 54 4.51 -3.15 0.16
N TRP A 55 5.66 -2.92 -0.47
CA TRP A 55 5.83 -1.93 -1.53
C TRP A 55 5.29 -2.41 -2.86
N ALA A 56 4.57 -1.52 -3.56
CA ALA A 56 4.02 -1.71 -4.89
C ALA A 56 3.42 -3.12 -5.09
N PRO A 57 2.41 -3.51 -4.28
CA PRO A 57 1.97 -4.90 -4.19
C PRO A 57 1.38 -5.47 -5.49
N PHE A 58 0.92 -4.61 -6.41
CA PHE A 58 0.42 -4.97 -7.73
C PHE A 58 1.54 -5.27 -8.75
N LEU A 59 2.79 -4.85 -8.49
CA LEU A 59 3.90 -5.11 -9.41
C LEU A 59 4.41 -6.56 -9.34
N PRO A 60 5.06 -7.06 -10.41
CA PRO A 60 5.73 -8.36 -10.42
C PRO A 60 6.75 -8.51 -9.29
N ARG A 61 6.91 -9.75 -8.80
CA ARG A 61 7.92 -10.09 -7.78
C ARG A 61 9.35 -9.80 -8.23
N SER A 62 9.63 -9.92 -9.53
CA SER A 62 10.93 -9.58 -10.13
C SER A 62 11.32 -8.11 -9.95
N LEU A 63 10.35 -7.23 -9.72
CA LEU A 63 10.55 -5.80 -9.45
C LEU A 63 10.36 -5.46 -7.96
N GLY A 64 10.24 -6.47 -7.10
CA GLY A 64 10.08 -6.32 -5.66
C GLY A 64 8.64 -6.09 -5.19
N GLY A 65 7.65 -6.27 -6.07
CA GLY A 65 6.23 -6.29 -5.68
C GLY A 65 5.76 -7.65 -5.17
N LEU A 66 4.45 -7.83 -5.04
CA LEU A 66 3.82 -9.07 -4.58
C LEU A 66 3.10 -9.85 -5.68
N GLU A 67 2.99 -9.26 -6.88
CA GLU A 67 2.26 -9.83 -8.02
C GLU A 67 0.83 -10.19 -7.65
N LEU A 68 0.17 -9.29 -6.89
CA LEU A 68 -1.21 -9.53 -6.49
C LEU A 68 -2.13 -9.38 -7.71
N PRO A 69 -2.98 -10.39 -7.99
CA PRO A 69 -4.05 -10.23 -8.96
C PRO A 69 -5.08 -9.22 -8.43
N LEU A 70 -5.88 -8.65 -9.32
CA LEU A 70 -6.76 -7.52 -9.03
C LEU A 70 -7.70 -7.78 -7.84
N GLU A 71 -8.27 -8.98 -7.73
CA GLU A 71 -9.18 -9.35 -6.66
C GLU A 71 -8.50 -9.41 -5.28
N GLN A 72 -7.24 -9.82 -5.22
CA GLN A 72 -6.45 -9.82 -3.98
C GLN A 72 -5.95 -8.41 -3.65
N PHE A 73 -5.56 -7.65 -4.67
CA PHE A 73 -5.21 -6.25 -4.50
C PHE A 73 -6.40 -5.44 -3.98
N ALA A 74 -7.62 -5.71 -4.44
CA ALA A 74 -8.84 -5.06 -3.94
C ALA A 74 -9.03 -5.26 -2.42
N LEU A 75 -8.80 -6.50 -1.93
CA LEU A 75 -8.88 -6.82 -0.50
C LEU A 75 -7.82 -6.08 0.33
N VAL A 76 -6.60 -5.93 -0.20
CA VAL A 76 -5.55 -5.14 0.44
C VAL A 76 -5.87 -3.63 0.37
N SER A 77 -6.41 -3.17 -0.76
CA SER A 77 -6.80 -1.78 -0.98
C SER A 77 -7.92 -1.32 -0.05
N GLU A 78 -8.78 -2.22 0.40
CA GLU A 78 -9.74 -1.93 1.47
C GLU A 78 -9.02 -1.50 2.77
N GLU A 79 -7.97 -2.22 3.16
CA GLU A 79 -7.18 -1.89 4.35
C GLU A 79 -6.34 -0.61 4.14
N LEU A 80 -5.73 -0.45 2.96
CA LEU A 80 -5.01 0.78 2.58
C LEU A 80 -5.95 2.00 2.57
N GLY A 81 -7.19 1.81 2.14
CA GLY A 81 -8.21 2.85 2.05
C GLY A 81 -8.72 3.36 3.40
N ARG A 82 -8.39 2.68 4.52
CA ARG A 82 -8.72 3.17 5.88
C ARG A 82 -8.00 4.47 6.24
N SER A 83 -6.98 4.86 5.48
CA SER A 83 -6.28 6.13 5.60
C SER A 83 -6.15 6.81 4.23
N PRO A 84 -6.33 8.14 4.11
CA PRO A 84 -6.09 8.86 2.86
C PRO A 84 -4.62 8.77 2.39
N LEU A 85 -3.70 8.40 3.29
CA LEU A 85 -2.27 8.23 3.01
C LEU A 85 -1.89 6.78 2.67
N GLY A 86 -2.77 5.80 2.85
CA GLY A 86 -2.41 4.38 2.81
C GLY A 86 -1.83 3.93 1.47
N HIS A 87 -2.56 4.18 0.38
CA HIS A 87 -2.09 3.86 -0.97
C HIS A 87 -0.78 4.59 -1.32
N TYR A 88 -0.63 5.85 -0.89
CA TYR A 88 0.60 6.61 -1.10
C TYR A 88 1.79 5.99 -0.37
N CYS A 89 1.60 5.51 0.86
CA CYS A 89 2.65 4.92 1.68
C CYS A 89 3.21 3.60 1.11
N VAL A 90 2.47 2.93 0.23
CA VAL A 90 2.89 1.67 -0.40
C VAL A 90 3.20 1.81 -1.90
N ASN A 91 3.27 3.03 -2.41
CA ASN A 91 3.45 3.32 -3.84
C ASN A 91 2.35 2.71 -4.72
N GLY A 92 1.12 2.68 -4.21
CA GLY A 92 -0.08 2.18 -4.89
C GLY A 92 -1.13 3.26 -5.13
N GLN A 93 -0.74 4.53 -5.12
CA GLN A 93 -1.66 5.66 -5.31
C GLN A 93 -1.81 5.98 -6.80
N ALA A 94 -3.02 6.35 -7.23
CA ALA A 94 -3.20 6.90 -8.57
C ALA A 94 -2.58 8.32 -8.66
N PRO A 95 -1.90 8.69 -9.75
CA PRO A 95 -1.76 7.97 -11.01
C PRO A 95 -0.56 7.00 -11.10
N ASP A 96 0.24 6.86 -10.04
CA ASP A 96 1.51 6.11 -10.07
C ASP A 96 1.31 4.64 -10.49
N VAL A 97 0.24 3.99 -10.03
CA VAL A 97 -0.11 2.60 -10.42
C VAL A 97 -0.22 2.48 -11.94
N GLY A 98 -1.10 3.28 -12.57
CA GLY A 98 -1.31 3.23 -14.01
C GLY A 98 -0.06 3.61 -14.80
N ASN A 99 0.73 4.57 -14.30
CA ASN A 99 2.01 4.91 -14.92
C ASN A 99 2.99 3.73 -14.90
N MET A 100 3.09 3.01 -13.77
CA MET A 100 3.96 1.84 -13.67
C MET A 100 3.45 0.68 -14.53
N GLU A 101 2.14 0.45 -14.61
CA GLU A 101 1.55 -0.55 -15.50
C GLU A 101 1.86 -0.27 -16.98
N LEU A 102 1.81 0.99 -17.41
CA LEU A 102 2.16 1.37 -18.78
C LEU A 102 3.65 1.13 -19.10
N LEU A 103 4.55 1.27 -18.12
CA LEU A 103 5.98 1.01 -18.29
C LEU A 103 6.33 -0.49 -18.35
N LEU A 104 5.42 -1.38 -17.98
CA LEU A 104 5.60 -2.84 -18.05
C LEU A 104 5.22 -3.43 -19.42
N GLN A 105 4.62 -2.63 -20.30
CA GLN A 105 4.24 -3.01 -21.66
C GLN A 105 5.43 -2.91 -22.61
#